data_AF-A0A2A2ZPJ7-F1
#
_entry.id   AF-A0A2A2ZPJ7-F1
#
_cell.length_a   1.000
_cell.length_b   1.000
_cell.length_c   1.000
_cell.angle_alpha   90.00
_cell.angle_beta   90.00
_cell.angle_gamma   90.00
#
_symmetry.space_group_name_H-M   'P 1'
#
loop_
_entity.id
_entity.type
_entity.pdbx_description
1 polymer ?
#
loop_
_entity_poly.entity_id
_entity_poly.type
_entity_poly.pdbx_seq_one_letter_code
_entity_poly.pdbx_strand_id
1 'polypeptide(L)'
;MPPAPSHPDAGITGVNWIGTTTGLKQTNEGEPSRVVDGHPVKTLPPGHSITVDGIICGVDNSGTTACKDPQGRGFVLSPHGSGWLPHV
;
A
#
# COMPACT_ATOMS: atom_id res chain seq x y z
N MET A 1 4.76 -8.69 -8.05
CA MET A 1 3.33 -9.00 -8.22
C MET A 1 2.73 -7.99 -9.19
N PRO A 2 2.06 -8.43 -10.26
CA PRO A 2 1.39 -7.52 -11.19
C PRO A 2 0.24 -6.76 -10.50
N PRO A 3 -0.31 -5.71 -11.12
CA PRO A 3 -1.53 -5.05 -10.65
C PRO A 3 -2.69 -6.06 -10.51
N ALA A 4 -3.51 -5.90 -9.47
CA ALA A 4 -4.72 -6.71 -9.31
C ALA A 4 -5.74 -6.36 -10.39
N PRO A 5 -6.34 -7.37 -11.06
CA PRO A 5 -7.40 -7.12 -12.03
C PRO A 5 -8.57 -6.38 -11.39
N SER A 6 -8.99 -5.27 -12.00
CA SER A 6 -10.15 -4.48 -11.59
C SER A 6 -11.06 -4.22 -12.77
N HIS A 7 -12.35 -4.45 -12.58
CA HIS A 7 -13.43 -4.10 -13.50
C HIS A 7 -14.52 -3.36 -12.72
N PRO A 8 -14.37 -2.03 -12.52
CA PRO A 8 -15.30 -1.24 -11.72
C PRO A 8 -16.74 -1.34 -12.23
N ASP A 9 -16.93 -1.37 -13.55
CA ASP A 9 -18.26 -1.50 -14.18
C ASP A 9 -18.95 -2.84 -13.89
N ALA A 10 -18.18 -3.88 -13.56
CA ALA A 10 -18.67 -5.18 -13.14
C ALA A 10 -18.67 -5.36 -11.61
N GLY A 11 -18.38 -4.30 -10.85
CA GLY A 11 -18.29 -4.35 -9.38
C GLY A 11 -17.04 -5.07 -8.85
N ILE A 12 -16.01 -5.27 -9.68
CA ILE A 12 -14.76 -5.95 -9.31
C ILE A 12 -13.69 -4.89 -9.01
N THR A 13 -13.33 -4.74 -7.74
CA THR A 13 -12.20 -3.89 -7.30
C THR A 13 -11.09 -4.77 -6.75
N GLY A 14 -10.18 -5.20 -7.62
CA GLY A 14 -8.97 -5.90 -7.20
C GLY A 14 -7.92 -4.91 -6.72
N VAL A 15 -7.38 -5.15 -5.54
CA VAL A 15 -6.29 -4.35 -4.96
C VAL A 15 -5.10 -5.23 -4.58
N ASN A 16 -3.90 -4.67 -4.72
CA ASN A 16 -2.70 -5.27 -4.17
C ASN A 16 -2.60 -4.86 -2.69
N TRP A 17 -2.53 -5.85 -1.81
CA TRP A 17 -2.52 -5.67 -0.36
C TRP A 17 -1.22 -6.19 0.24
N ILE A 18 -0.71 -5.51 1.26
CA ILE A 18 0.37 -6.02 2.11
C ILE A 18 -0.06 -6.02 3.57
N GLY A 19 -0.07 -7.20 4.17
CA GLY A 19 -0.30 -7.38 5.60
C GLY A 19 0.98 -7.80 6.30
N THR A 20 1.14 -7.41 7.55
CA THR A 20 2.29 -7.84 8.38
C THR A 20 2.34 -9.34 8.60
N THR A 21 1.18 -10.02 8.60
CA THR A 21 1.05 -11.48 8.76
C THR A 21 0.85 -12.23 7.44
N THR A 22 0.31 -11.57 6.41
CA THR A 22 -0.04 -12.21 5.13
C THR A 22 0.98 -11.94 4.02
N GLY A 23 1.90 -10.99 4.21
CA GLY A 23 2.75 -10.50 3.14
C GLY A 23 1.95 -9.87 1.99
N LEU A 24 2.57 -9.83 0.81
CA LEU A 24 1.98 -9.27 -0.41
C LEU A 24 1.00 -10.27 -1.03
N LYS A 25 -0.27 -9.86 -1.19
CA LYS A 25 -1.35 -10.65 -1.79
C LYS A 25 -2.27 -9.78 -2.65
N GLN A 26 -3.07 -10.39 -3.51
CA GLN A 26 -4.18 -9.72 -4.19
C GLN A 26 -5.48 -10.02 -3.43
N THR A 27 -6.34 -9.02 -3.29
CA THR A 27 -7.66 -9.15 -2.65
C THR A 27 -8.70 -8.34 -3.41
N ASN A 28 -9.97 -8.74 -3.29
CA ASN A 28 -11.12 -7.96 -3.73
C ASN A 28 -11.80 -7.22 -2.55
N GLU A 29 -11.28 -7.40 -1.34
CA GLU A 29 -11.68 -6.63 -0.17
C GLU A 29 -11.23 -5.18 -0.41
N GLY A 30 -12.20 -4.27 -0.46
CA GLY A 30 -11.92 -2.83 -0.47
C GLY A 30 -11.24 -2.40 0.82
N GLU A 31 -10.81 -1.13 0.89
CA GLU A 31 -10.31 -0.57 2.16
C GLU A 31 -11.34 -0.91 3.26
N PRO A 32 -10.93 -1.58 4.36
CA PRO A 32 -11.81 -1.71 5.53
C PRO A 32 -12.31 -0.31 5.83
N SER A 33 -13.64 -0.19 6.00
CA SER A 33 -14.37 1.07 6.25
C SER A 33 -13.39 2.11 6.78
N ARG A 34 -13.16 3.25 6.08
CA ARG A 34 -12.10 4.28 6.32
C ARG A 34 -12.06 4.83 7.75
N VAL A 35 -12.08 3.97 8.74
CA VAL A 35 -12.42 4.04 10.14
C VAL A 35 -11.78 2.80 10.75
N VAL A 36 -10.61 2.99 11.35
CA VAL A 36 -9.91 1.95 12.10
C VAL A 36 -10.02 2.34 13.57
N ASP A 37 -10.49 1.41 14.41
CA ASP A 37 -10.74 1.66 15.84
C ASP A 37 -11.59 2.90 16.12
N GLY A 38 -12.63 3.14 15.31
CA GLY A 38 -13.52 4.30 15.42
C GLY A 38 -12.93 5.62 14.92
N HIS A 39 -11.68 5.63 14.44
CA HIS A 39 -10.99 6.83 13.95
C HIS A 39 -10.93 6.84 12.43
N PRO A 40 -11.35 7.92 11.76
CA PRO A 40 -11.29 7.99 10.32
C PRO A 40 -9.84 7.91 9.84
N VAL A 41 -9.59 7.00 8.89
CA VAL A 41 -8.29 6.85 8.22
C VAL A 41 -8.09 8.06 7.32
N LYS A 42 -7.00 8.80 7.55
CA LYS A 42 -6.58 9.90 6.68
C LYS A 42 -5.57 9.40 5.67
N THR A 43 -5.84 9.63 4.40
CA THR A 43 -4.89 9.35 3.33
C THR A 43 -3.68 10.29 3.44
N LEU A 44 -2.49 9.73 3.37
CA LEU A 44 -1.25 10.51 3.32
C LEU A 44 -1.18 11.28 2.00
N PRO A 45 -0.98 12.63 2.01
CA PRO A 45 -0.89 13.39 0.78
C PRO A 45 0.30 12.98 -0.09
N PRO A 46 0.20 13.09 -1.43
CA PRO A 46 1.35 12.89 -2.32
C PRO A 46 2.55 13.78 -1.97
N GLY A 47 3.75 13.23 -2.12
CA GLY A 47 5.00 13.90 -1.77
C GLY A 47 5.23 14.06 -0.27
N HIS A 48 4.46 13.35 0.58
CA HIS A 48 4.65 13.33 2.02
C HIS A 48 5.06 11.94 2.50
N SER A 49 5.69 11.91 3.68
CA SER A 49 6.06 10.68 4.36
C SER A 49 5.52 10.66 5.79
N ILE A 50 5.34 9.44 6.29
CA ILE A 50 5.08 9.14 7.70
C ILE A 50 6.19 8.22 8.20
N THR A 51 6.62 8.44 9.43
CA THR A 51 7.63 7.60 10.08
C THR A 51 7.05 7.01 11.36
N VAL A 52 7.11 5.69 11.51
CA VAL A 52 6.67 4.95 12.70
C VAL A 52 7.72 3.87 12.99
N ASP A 53 8.26 3.84 14.21
CA ASP A 53 9.27 2.86 14.64
C ASP A 53 10.46 2.71 13.68
N GLY A 54 10.87 3.81 13.05
CA GLY A 54 11.97 3.85 12.07
C GLY A 54 11.61 3.34 10.67
N ILE A 55 10.37 2.87 10.48
CA ILE A 55 9.81 2.60 9.14
C ILE A 55 9.33 3.91 8.55
N ILE A 56 9.78 4.23 7.34
CA ILE A 56 9.38 5.44 6.61
C ILE A 56 8.53 5.01 5.44
N CYS A 57 7.29 5.49 5.38
CA CYS A 57 6.36 5.27 4.27
C CYS A 57 6.03 6.59 3.59
N GLY A 58 5.93 6.60 2.27
CA GLY A 58 5.52 7.78 1.50
C GLY A 58 4.68 7.41 0.29
N VAL A 59 3.95 8.39 -0.21
CA VAL A 59 3.14 8.27 -1.44
C VAL A 59 3.64 9.30 -2.43
N ASP A 60 3.90 8.90 -3.66
CA ASP A 60 4.27 9.82 -4.75
C ASP A 60 3.03 10.39 -5.46
N ASN A 61 3.26 11.26 -6.45
CA ASN A 61 2.18 11.88 -7.23
C ASN A 61 1.45 10.90 -8.17
N SER A 62 2.00 9.70 -8.38
CA SER A 62 1.38 8.65 -9.21
C SER A 62 0.50 7.70 -8.40
N GLY A 63 0.40 7.90 -7.07
CA GLY A 63 -0.30 6.99 -6.17
C GLY A 63 0.52 5.77 -5.80
N THR A 64 1.83 5.77 -6.07
CA THR A 64 2.75 4.74 -5.63
C THR A 64 3.07 4.95 -4.17
N THR A 65 2.76 3.95 -3.34
CA THR A 65 3.18 3.91 -1.93
C THR A 65 4.46 3.12 -1.82
N ALA A 66 5.47 3.66 -1.14
CA ALA A 66 6.70 2.95 -0.83
C ALA A 66 7.01 3.08 0.66
N CYS A 67 7.49 1.99 1.26
CA CYS A 67 7.98 1.99 2.64
C CYS A 67 9.36 1.38 2.72
N LYS A 68 10.19 1.89 3.64
CA LYS A 68 11.54 1.45 3.93
C LYS A 68 11.69 1.20 5.43
N ASP A 69 12.30 0.08 5.82
CA ASP A 69 12.65 -0.23 7.19
C ASP A 69 14.05 0.31 7.58
N PRO A 70 14.42 0.33 8.87
CA PRO A 70 15.72 0.80 9.33
C PRO A 70 16.92 0.04 8.75
N GLN A 71 16.73 -1.20 8.30
CA GLN A 71 17.74 -2.06 7.68
C GLN A 71 17.90 -1.78 6.19
N GLY A 72 17.08 -0.87 5.65
CA GLY A 72 17.10 -0.46 4.26
C GLY A 72 16.42 -1.44 3.30
N ARG A 73 15.56 -2.31 3.81
CA ARG A 73 14.66 -3.12 2.96
C ARG A 73 13.39 -2.32 2.74
N GLY A 74 12.82 -2.43 1.55
CA GLY A 74 11.61 -1.68 1.21
C GLY A 74 10.53 -2.53 0.59
N PHE A 75 9.31 -2.00 0.56
CA PHE A 75 8.25 -2.50 -0.29
C PHE A 75 7.61 -1.36 -1.06
N VAL A 76 7.07 -1.69 -2.23
CA VAL A 76 6.37 -0.76 -3.10
C VAL A 76 5.01 -1.33 -3.47
N LEU A 77 3.98 -0.51 -3.37
CA LEU A 77 2.64 -0.72 -3.91
C LEU A 77 2.41 0.35 -4.99
N SER A 78 2.50 -0.01 -6.27
CA SER A 78 2.21 0.89 -7.39
C SER A 78 1.09 0.36 -8.29
N PRO A 79 0.43 1.24 -9.06
CA PRO A 79 -0.49 0.84 -10.13
C PRO A 79 0.14 -0.02 -11.23
N HIS A 80 1.48 -0.04 -11.32
CA HIS A 80 2.23 -0.79 -12.34
C HIS A 80 2.79 -2.11 -11.82
N GLY A 81 2.69 -2.36 -10.52
CA GLY A 81 3.22 -3.55 -9.88
C GLY A 81 3.62 -3.31 -8.42
N SER A 82 3.71 -4.39 -7.66
CA SER A 82 4.04 -4.35 -6.24
C SER A 82 5.07 -5.41 -5.88
N GLY A 83 5.91 -5.12 -4.89
CA GLY A 83 6.99 -6.03 -4.53
C GLY A 83 7.86 -5.55 -3.37
N TRP A 84 8.70 -6.46 -2.90
CA TRP A 84 9.78 -6.17 -1.97
C TRP A 84 11.03 -5.75 -2.73
N LEU A 85 11.75 -4.76 -2.19
CA LEU A 85 13.05 -4.31 -2.63
C LEU A 85 14.06 -4.70 -1.55
N PRO A 86 15.05 -5.55 -1.85
CA PRO A 86 16.00 -6.04 -0.85
C PRO A 86 16.91 -4.93 -0.32
N HIS A 87 17.07 -3.84 -1.08
CA HIS A 87 17.79 -2.64 -0.67
C HIS A 87 17.20 -1.38 -1.33
N VAL A 88 17.04 -0.31 -0.56
CA VAL A 88 16.48 1.01 -0.97
C VAL A 88 17.19 2.18 -0.31
#